data_AF-A0A518ALL3-F1
#
_entry.id   AF-A0A518ALL3-F1
#
_cell.length_a   1.000
_cell.length_b   1.000
_cell.length_c   1.000
_cell.angle_alpha   90.00
_cell.angle_beta   90.00
_cell.angle_gamma   90.00
#
_symmetry.space_group_name_H-M   'P 1'
#
loop_
_entity.id
_entity.type
_entity.pdbx_description
1 polymer ?
#
loop_
_entity_poly.entity_id
_entity_poly.type
_entity_poly.pdbx_seq_one_letter_code
_entity_poly.pdbx_strand_id
1 'polypeptide(L)'
;MATVPQHPAGAARQSKADKYYQSIMPRLYELNSLGLTQREIAKWLNDEGHLMMDGRPFHQVAVSRLLKKYPQLGPPAAQPGAKLAKVAAAEAKTRPKTLDERLDDALQRIQAESEEADRKLWNLFKN
;
A
#
# COMPACT_ATOMS: atom_id res chain seq x y z
N MET A 1 -44.19 24.67 -0.79
CA MET A 1 -43.06 23.77 -0.44
C MET A 1 -42.46 23.26 -1.73
N ALA A 2 -41.28 23.73 -2.14
CA ALA A 2 -40.65 23.33 -3.39
C ALA A 2 -39.85 22.04 -3.18
N THR A 3 -40.33 20.93 -3.73
CA THR A 3 -39.60 19.66 -3.77
C THR A 3 -38.47 19.80 -4.79
N VAL A 4 -37.24 19.91 -4.30
CA VAL A 4 -36.04 19.88 -5.15
C VAL A 4 -35.93 18.50 -5.81
N PRO A 5 -35.88 18.39 -7.15
CA PRO A 5 -35.72 17.10 -7.80
C PRO A 5 -34.30 16.56 -7.54
N GLN A 6 -34.21 15.55 -6.67
CA GLN A 6 -33.01 14.73 -6.54
C GLN A 6 -32.75 14.04 -7.89
N HIS A 7 -31.66 14.42 -8.55
CA HIS A 7 -31.28 13.83 -9.83
C HIS A 7 -30.90 12.34 -9.66
N PRO A 8 -31.49 11.41 -10.45
CA PRO A 8 -31.25 9.96 -10.34
C PRO A 8 -29.82 9.52 -10.72
N ALA A 9 -29.02 10.40 -11.32
CA ALA A 9 -27.64 10.12 -11.71
C ALA A 9 -26.67 9.92 -10.53
N GLY A 10 -26.99 10.45 -9.34
CA GLY A 10 -26.17 10.28 -8.12
C GLY A 10 -26.30 8.88 -7.51
N ALA A 11 -27.50 8.29 -7.58
CA ALA A 11 -27.80 7.01 -6.94
C ALA A 11 -27.08 5.83 -7.60
N ALA A 12 -27.04 5.78 -8.94
CA ALA A 12 -26.39 4.68 -9.66
C ALA A 12 -24.85 4.67 -9.49
N ARG A 13 -24.22 5.85 -9.33
CA ARG A 13 -22.78 5.99 -9.05
C ARG A 13 -22.45 5.56 -7.62
N GLN A 14 -23.33 5.85 -6.67
CA GLN A 14 -23.18 5.40 -5.28
C GLN A 14 -23.22 3.86 -5.22
N SER A 15 -24.18 3.20 -5.86
CA SER A 15 -24.33 1.73 -5.79
C SER A 15 -23.12 0.92 -6.28
N LYS A 16 -22.37 1.41 -7.28
CA LYS A 16 -21.14 0.74 -7.74
C LYS A 16 -19.99 0.91 -6.74
N ALA A 17 -19.80 2.13 -6.23
CA ALA A 17 -18.80 2.43 -5.22
C ALA A 17 -19.07 1.65 -3.92
N ASP A 18 -20.33 1.57 -3.50
CA ASP A 18 -20.74 0.81 -2.32
C ASP A 18 -20.38 -0.68 -2.44
N LYS A 19 -20.65 -1.31 -3.59
CA LYS A 19 -20.28 -2.72 -3.81
C LYS A 19 -18.77 -2.96 -3.82
N TYR A 20 -18.01 -2.05 -4.44
CA TYR A 20 -16.54 -2.15 -4.47
C TYR A 20 -15.93 -2.00 -3.08
N TYR A 21 -16.38 -1.01 -2.31
CA TYR A 21 -15.82 -0.80 -0.98
C TYR A 21 -16.30 -1.84 0.04
N GLN A 22 -17.51 -2.39 -0.11
CA GLN A 22 -18.04 -3.45 0.75
C GLN A 22 -17.13 -4.68 0.84
N SER A 23 -16.43 -5.05 -0.23
CA SER A 23 -15.52 -6.20 -0.19
C SER A 23 -14.23 -5.92 0.59
N ILE A 24 -13.76 -4.67 0.65
CA ILE A 24 -12.51 -4.31 1.33
C ILE A 24 -12.72 -3.82 2.77
N MET A 25 -13.93 -3.34 3.12
CA MET A 25 -14.27 -2.85 4.46
C MET A 25 -13.95 -3.83 5.60
N PRO A 26 -14.21 -5.14 5.48
CA PRO A 26 -13.88 -6.10 6.54
C PRO A 26 -12.38 -6.11 6.86
N ARG A 27 -11.54 -5.98 5.84
CA ARG A 27 -10.08 -5.95 5.97
C ARG A 27 -9.58 -4.62 6.53
N LEU A 28 -10.18 -3.50 6.12
CA LEU A 28 -9.92 -2.17 6.70
C LEU A 28 -10.15 -2.15 8.22
N TYR A 29 -11.25 -2.75 8.70
CA TYR A 29 -11.54 -2.83 10.14
C TYR A 29 -10.58 -3.75 10.90
N GLU A 30 -10.20 -4.89 10.30
CA GLU A 30 -9.19 -5.78 10.88
C GLU A 30 -7.87 -5.03 11.11
N LEU A 31 -7.36 -4.34 10.07
CA LEU A 31 -6.12 -3.58 10.17
C LEU A 31 -6.23 -2.43 11.19
N ASN A 32 -7.37 -1.76 11.26
CA ASN A 32 -7.62 -0.73 12.26
C ASN A 32 -7.68 -1.32 13.69
N SER A 33 -8.22 -2.53 13.87
CA SER A 33 -8.24 -3.23 15.18
C SER A 33 -6.86 -3.73 15.62
N LEU A 34 -5.96 -3.99 14.67
CA LEU A 34 -4.56 -4.31 14.92
C LEU A 34 -3.74 -3.07 15.33
N GLY A 35 -4.37 -1.89 15.38
CA GLY A 35 -3.75 -0.63 15.78
C GLY A 35 -2.95 0.06 14.68
N LEU A 36 -3.07 -0.39 13.41
CA LEU A 36 -2.42 0.30 12.30
C LEU A 36 -3.03 1.69 12.12
N THR A 37 -2.18 2.66 11.82
CA THR A 37 -2.64 4.00 11.49
C THR A 37 -3.32 4.01 10.12
N GLN A 38 -4.26 4.94 9.91
CA GLN A 38 -4.94 5.10 8.62
C GLN A 38 -3.99 5.32 7.43
N ARG A 39 -2.78 5.85 7.69
CA ARG A 39 -1.72 6.01 6.68
C ARG A 39 -1.10 4.66 6.30
N GLU A 40 -0.84 3.80 7.28
CA GLU A 40 -0.31 2.46 7.06
C GLU A 40 -1.34 1.55 6.37
N ILE A 41 -2.61 1.68 6.74
CA ILE A 41 -3.70 0.96 6.08
C ILE A 41 -3.80 1.38 4.60
N ALA A 42 -3.70 2.69 4.31
CA ALA A 42 -3.69 3.19 2.93
C ALA A 42 -2.50 2.64 2.14
N LYS A 43 -1.31 2.61 2.76
CA LYS A 43 -0.12 2.02 2.15
C LYS A 43 -0.33 0.55 1.84
N TRP A 44 -0.80 -0.24 2.81
CA TRP A 44 -1.08 -1.66 2.64
C TRP A 44 -2.07 -1.93 1.50
N LEU A 45 -3.15 -1.13 1.40
CA LEU A 45 -4.11 -1.23 0.29
C LEU A 45 -3.44 -1.02 -1.07
N ASN A 46 -2.56 -0.02 -1.17
CA ASN A 46 -1.85 0.26 -2.42
C ASN A 46 -0.84 -0.83 -2.77
N ASP A 47 -0.11 -1.35 -1.78
CA ASP A 47 0.84 -2.47 -1.95
C ASP A 47 0.14 -3.75 -2.42
N GLU A 48 -1.10 -4.01 -1.97
CA GLU A 48 -1.96 -5.13 -2.42
C GLU A 48 -2.64 -4.87 -3.78
N GLY A 49 -2.44 -3.68 -4.38
CA GLY A 49 -3.03 -3.32 -5.67
C GLY A 49 -4.49 -2.86 -5.59
N HIS A 50 -5.01 -2.59 -4.39
CA HIS A 50 -6.32 -1.95 -4.24
C HIS A 50 -6.20 -0.46 -4.56
N LEU A 51 -6.94 -0.03 -5.58
CA LEU A 51 -7.05 1.37 -5.99
C LEU A 51 -8.44 1.91 -5.67
N MET A 52 -8.58 3.23 -5.57
CA MET A 52 -9.88 3.86 -5.48
C MET A 52 -10.65 3.70 -6.80
N MET A 53 -11.97 3.92 -6.76
CA MET A 53 -12.87 3.81 -7.93
C MET A 53 -12.43 4.64 -9.16
N ASP A 54 -11.66 5.70 -8.95
CA ASP A 54 -11.11 6.56 -9.99
C ASP A 54 -9.70 6.14 -10.45
N GLY A 55 -9.24 4.96 -10.02
CA GLY A 55 -7.91 4.41 -10.33
C GLY A 55 -6.78 5.03 -9.52
N ARG A 56 -7.06 5.94 -8.58
CA ARG A 56 -6.02 6.59 -7.78
C ARG A 56 -5.63 5.74 -6.57
N PRO A 57 -4.40 5.87 -6.07
CA PRO A 57 -3.98 5.21 -4.85
C PRO A 57 -4.78 5.70 -3.64
N PHE A 58 -5.02 4.80 -2.69
CA PHE A 58 -5.58 5.14 -1.40
C PHE A 58 -4.66 6.09 -0.63
N HIS A 59 -5.30 7.05 0.02
CA HIS A 59 -4.67 7.99 0.94
C HIS A 59 -5.42 8.01 2.27
N GLN A 60 -4.74 8.43 3.34
CA GLN A 60 -5.23 8.43 4.72
C GLN A 60 -6.67 8.98 4.86
N VAL A 61 -6.97 10.10 4.20
CA VAL A 61 -8.30 10.74 4.27
C VAL A 61 -9.39 9.86 3.65
N ALA A 62 -9.09 9.08 2.61
CA ALA A 62 -10.04 8.13 2.03
C ALA A 62 -10.35 7.01 3.03
N VAL A 63 -9.33 6.43 3.65
CA VAL A 63 -9.48 5.40 4.68
C VAL A 63 -10.35 5.91 5.83
N SER A 64 -10.06 7.12 6.31
CA SER A 64 -10.86 7.77 7.36
C SER A 64 -12.33 7.95 6.97
N ARG A 65 -12.58 8.39 5.73
CA ARG A 65 -13.94 8.58 5.19
C ARG A 65 -14.69 7.25 5.04
N LEU A 66 -14.01 6.18 4.62
CA LEU A 66 -14.61 4.86 4.48
C LEU A 66 -15.00 4.27 5.83
N LEU A 67 -14.10 4.32 6.82
CA LEU A 67 -14.39 3.86 8.18
C LEU A 67 -15.54 4.63 8.85
N LYS A 68 -15.71 5.92 8.52
CA LYS A 68 -16.85 6.73 8.98
C LYS A 68 -18.14 6.48 8.22
N LYS A 69 -18.04 6.18 6.91
CA LYS A 69 -19.20 5.99 6.03
C LYS A 69 -19.86 4.63 6.20
N TYR A 70 -19.11 3.61 6.61
CA TYR A 70 -19.58 2.23 6.74
C TYR A 70 -19.43 1.65 8.16
N PRO A 71 -19.92 2.33 9.22
CA PRO A 71 -19.79 1.87 10.60
C PRO A 71 -20.45 0.50 10.85
N GLN A 72 -21.47 0.13 10.05
CA GLN A 72 -22.19 -1.13 10.18
C GLN A 72 -21.47 -2.34 9.55
N LEU A 73 -20.42 -2.12 8.76
CA LEU A 73 -19.60 -3.19 8.17
C LEU A 73 -18.40 -3.52 9.06
N GLY A 74 -18.55 -3.33 10.38
CA GLY A 74 -17.54 -3.55 11.41
C GLY A 74 -16.84 -4.91 11.30
N PRO A 75 -15.78 -5.13 12.08
CA PRO A 75 -14.89 -6.27 11.91
C PRO A 75 -15.71 -7.57 11.80
N PRO A 76 -15.61 -8.33 10.70
CA PRO A 76 -16.33 -9.57 10.54
C PRO A 76 -15.91 -10.47 11.70
N ALA A 77 -16.89 -10.98 12.46
CA ALA A 77 -16.63 -11.84 13.60
C ALA A 77 -15.57 -12.89 13.24
N ALA A 78 -14.38 -12.73 13.82
CA ALA A 78 -13.24 -13.65 13.79
C ALA A 78 -13.08 -14.47 12.50
N GLN A 79 -12.64 -13.86 11.40
CA GLN A 79 -12.10 -14.65 10.29
C GLN A 79 -10.71 -15.19 10.66
N PRO A 80 -10.45 -16.51 10.54
CA PRO A 80 -9.18 -17.15 10.92
C PRO A 80 -7.99 -16.80 9.99
N GLY A 81 -8.02 -15.66 9.29
CA GLY A 81 -6.93 -15.12 8.48
C GLY A 81 -5.87 -14.36 9.28
N ALA A 82 -6.10 -14.09 10.57
CA ALA A 82 -5.19 -13.38 11.47
C ALA A 82 -3.80 -14.03 11.59
N LYS A 83 -3.65 -15.31 11.21
CA LYS A 83 -2.33 -15.98 11.16
C LYS A 83 -1.52 -15.62 9.92
N LEU A 84 -2.12 -15.34 8.75
CA LEU A 84 -1.39 -14.99 7.52
C LEU A 84 -0.85 -13.56 7.55
N ALA A 85 -1.59 -12.61 8.15
CA ALA A 85 -1.18 -11.20 8.21
C ALA A 85 0.07 -10.98 9.09
N LYS A 86 0.30 -11.82 10.11
CA LYS A 86 1.55 -11.78 10.90
C LYS A 86 2.76 -12.29 10.11
N VAL A 87 2.57 -13.20 9.16
CA VAL A 87 3.66 -13.67 8.28
C VAL A 87 4.01 -12.58 7.26
N ALA A 88 3.01 -11.97 6.62
CA ALA A 88 3.23 -10.88 5.65
C ALA A 88 3.80 -9.60 6.28
N ALA A 89 3.36 -9.22 7.50
CA ALA A 89 3.92 -8.06 8.20
C ALA A 89 5.34 -8.30 8.77
N ALA A 90 5.69 -9.56 9.06
CA ALA A 90 7.06 -9.94 9.40
C ALA A 90 7.97 -10.00 8.15
N GLU A 91 7.44 -10.41 7.01
CA GLU A 91 8.12 -10.38 5.70
C GLU A 91 8.36 -8.95 5.18
N ALA A 92 7.47 -8.00 5.46
CA ALA A 92 7.66 -6.59 5.08
C ALA A 92 8.87 -5.93 5.76
N LYS A 93 9.34 -6.47 6.90
CA LYS A 93 10.59 -6.05 7.57
C LYS A 93 11.83 -6.83 7.14
N THR A 94 11.64 -7.93 6.40
CA THR A 94 12.70 -8.80 5.88
C THR A 94 12.59 -8.93 4.37
N ARG A 95 12.17 -7.86 3.68
CA ARG A 95 12.03 -7.85 2.23
C ARG A 95 13.44 -8.00 1.63
N PRO A 96 13.77 -9.12 0.94
CA PRO A 96 15.03 -9.21 0.24
C PRO A 96 15.09 -8.08 -0.79
N LYS A 97 16.27 -7.44 -0.93
CA LYS A 97 16.49 -6.41 -1.95
C LYS A 97 15.88 -6.89 -3.26
N THR A 98 15.05 -6.04 -3.88
CA THR A 98 14.44 -6.36 -5.17
C THR A 98 15.54 -6.65 -6.19
N LEU A 99 15.23 -7.43 -7.25
CA LEU A 99 16.24 -7.76 -8.27
C LEU A 99 16.90 -6.49 -8.83
N ASP A 100 16.12 -5.42 -9.00
CA ASP A 100 16.56 -4.10 -9.44
C ASP A 100 17.59 -3.48 -8.47
N GLU A 101 17.27 -3.44 -7.17
CA GLU A 101 18.21 -2.94 -6.12
C GLU A 101 19.45 -3.83 -5.97
N ARG A 102 19.34 -5.14 -6.23
CA ARG A 102 20.49 -6.06 -6.20
C ARG A 102 21.41 -5.82 -7.39
N LEU A 103 20.84 -5.51 -8.55
CA LEU A 103 21.62 -5.14 -9.73
C LEU A 103 22.31 -3.79 -9.53
N ASP A 104 21.63 -2.80 -8.96
CA ASP A 104 22.21 -1.48 -8.70
C ASP A 104 23.40 -1.57 -7.72
N ASP A 105 23.25 -2.30 -6.61
CA ASP A 105 24.34 -2.53 -5.64
C ASP A 105 25.54 -3.28 -6.25
N ALA A 106 25.27 -4.27 -7.11
CA ALA A 106 26.31 -5.01 -7.81
C ALA A 106 27.06 -4.13 -8.83
N LEU A 107 26.35 -3.27 -9.56
CA LEU A 107 26.95 -2.33 -10.50
C LEU A 107 27.80 -1.28 -9.78
N GLN A 108 27.33 -0.73 -8.66
CA GLN A 108 28.11 0.20 -7.85
C GLN A 108 29.41 -0.42 -7.33
N ARG A 109 29.38 -1.70 -6.91
CA ARG A 109 30.59 -2.41 -6.49
C ARG A 109 31.59 -2.59 -7.61
N ILE A 110 31.13 -3.00 -8.81
CA ILE A 110 32.00 -3.18 -9.97
C ILE A 110 32.64 -1.85 -10.38
N GLN A 111 31.89 -0.74 -10.33
CA GLN A 111 32.41 0.60 -10.61
C GLN A 111 33.45 1.04 -9.58
N ALA A 112 33.16 0.88 -8.30
CA ALA A 112 34.09 1.23 -7.22
C ALA A 112 35.38 0.42 -7.28
N GLU A 113 35.30 -0.88 -7.59
CA GLU A 113 36.46 -1.76 -7.74
C GLU A 113 37.30 -1.38 -8.98
N SER A 114 36.65 -0.95 -10.06
CA SER A 114 37.34 -0.41 -11.24
C SER A 114 38.06 0.91 -10.94
N GLU A 115 37.42 1.84 -10.22
CA GLU A 115 38.03 3.12 -9.83
C GLU A 115 39.23 2.92 -8.88
N GLU A 116 39.13 1.94 -7.98
CA GLU A 116 40.22 1.59 -7.08
C GLU A 116 41.41 0.98 -7.83
N ALA A 117 41.14 0.13 -8.82
CA ALA A 117 42.16 -0.43 -9.71
C ALA A 117 42.86 0.66 -10.54
N ASP A 118 42.10 1.58 -11.15
CA ASP A 118 42.64 2.72 -11.89
C ASP A 118 43.48 3.64 -11.00
N ARG A 119 43.00 3.95 -9.79
CA ARG A 119 43.73 4.75 -8.82
C ARG A 119 45.03 4.08 -8.38
N LYS A 120 45.02 2.76 -8.20
CA LYS A 120 46.20 1.97 -7.83
C LYS A 120 47.22 1.92 -8.96
N LEU A 121 46.77 1.75 -10.20
CA LEU A 121 47.62 1.80 -11.40
C LEU A 121 48.25 3.18 -11.58
N TRP A 122 47.48 4.24 -11.40
CA TRP A 122 47.99 5.61 -11.49
C TRP A 122 49.04 5.92 -10.42
N ASN A 123 48.83 5.44 -9.18
CA ASN A 123 49.82 5.58 -8.10
C ASN A 123 51.10 4.77 -8.35
N LEU A 124 51.01 3.61 -9.01
CA LEU A 124 52.17 2.80 -9.41
C LEU A 124 53.01 3.48 -10.50
N PHE A 125 52.38 4.23 -11.41
CA PHE A 125 53.08 4.96 -12.48
C PHE A 125 53.70 6.30 -12.03
N LYS A 126 53.35 6.78 -10.83
CA LYS A 126 53.81 8.07 -10.30
C LYS A 126 55.00 7.97 -9.33
N ASN A 127 55.50 6.76 -9.08
CA ASN A 127 56.71 6.44 -8.31
C ASN A 127 57.81 5.90 -9.23
#